data_AF-A0A1G9TNZ2-F1
#
_entry.id   AF-A0A1G9TNZ2-F1
#
_cell.length_a   1.000
_cell.length_b   1.000
_cell.length_c   1.000
_cell.angle_alpha   90.00
_cell.angle_beta   90.00
_cell.angle_gamma   90.00
#
_symmetry.space_group_name_H-M   'P 1'
#
loop_
_entity.id
_entity.type
_entity.pdbx_description
1 polymer ?
#
loop_
_entity_poly.entity_id
_entity_poly.type
_entity_poly.pdbx_seq_one_letter_code
_entity_poly.pdbx_strand_id
1 'polypeptide(L)' 'MSLYDTIQDEGKDKGRKETLIKLLRNRFSKTLPEDIEAKIEKADEDGIDTLINSFSDIVTLDDVRDVLEE' A
#
# COMPACT_ATOMS: atom_id res chain seq x y z
N MET A 1 -19.24 16.14 6.67
CA MET A 1 -18.80 14.76 6.93
C MET A 1 -18.98 14.50 8.41
N SER A 2 -19.62 13.40 8.80
CA SER A 2 -19.78 13.02 10.21
C SER A 2 -18.45 12.50 10.76
N LEU A 3 -18.21 12.65 12.06
CA LEU A 3 -17.04 12.07 12.73
C LEU A 3 -16.98 10.54 12.52
N TYR A 4 -18.15 9.90 12.41
CA TYR A 4 -18.28 8.48 12.12
C TYR A 4 -17.76 8.12 10.72
N ASP A 5 -18.06 8.96 9.71
CA ASP A 5 -17.62 8.74 8.33
C ASP A 5 -16.09 8.85 8.25
N THR A 6 -15.50 9.85 8.93
CA THR A 6 -14.04 10.04 8.98
C THR A 6 -13.32 8.84 9.60
N ILE A 7 -13.79 8.34 10.75
CA ILE A 7 -13.19 7.16 11.40
C ILE A 7 -13.34 5.91 10.51
N GLN A 8 -14.47 5.77 9.82
CA GLN A 8 -14.69 4.65 8.93
C GLN A 8 -13.74 4.68 7.74
N ASP A 9 -13.49 5.85 7.16
CA ASP A 9 -12.60 6.00 6.01
C ASP A 9 -11.12 5.83 6.41
N GLU A 10 -10.69 6.34 7.57
CA GLU A 10 -9.37 6.06 8.14
C GLU A 10 -9.17 4.55 8.40
N GLY A 11 -10.21 3.87 8.89
CA GLY A 11 -10.18 2.43 9.11
C GLY A 11 -10.04 1.63 7.81
N LYS A 12 -10.71 2.07 6.74
CA LYS A 12 -10.56 1.47 5.41
C LYS A 12 -9.16 1.68 4.86
N ASP A 13 -8.64 2.91 4.87
CA ASP A 13 -7.29 3.23 4.36
C ASP A 13 -6.23 2.36 5.05
N LYS A 14 -6.27 2.32 6.39
CA LYS A 14 -5.37 1.47 7.18
C LYS A 14 -5.49 -0.01 6.79
N GLY A 15 -6.72 -0.52 6.67
CA GLY A 15 -6.96 -1.91 6.27
C GLY A 15 -6.42 -2.25 4.87
N ARG A 16 -6.52 -1.30 3.92
CA ARG A 16 -5.99 -1.44 2.57
C ARG A 16 -4.46 -1.50 2.58
N LYS A 17 -3.81 -0.56 3.26
CA LYS A 17 -2.34 -0.52 3.44
C LYS A 17 -1.80 -1.80 4.07
N GLU A 18 -2.41 -2.26 5.16
CA GLU A 18 -2.01 -3.51 5.82
C GLU A 18 -2.18 -4.75 4.91
N THR A 19 -3.25 -4.78 4.11
CA THR A 19 -3.48 -5.86 3.16
C THR A 19 -2.42 -5.87 2.06
N LEU A 20 -2.08 -4.70 1.53
CA LEU A 20 -1.05 -4.52 0.51
C LEU A 20 0.31 -5.01 1.01
N ILE A 21 0.71 -4.62 2.22
CA ILE A 21 1.97 -5.08 2.84
C ILE A 21 1.99 -6.60 2.96
N LYS A 22 0.89 -7.23 3.40
CA LYS A 22 0.80 -8.70 3.49
C LYS A 22 0.92 -9.36 2.13
N LEU A 23 0.28 -8.81 1.10
CA LEU A 23 0.34 -9.33 -0.26
C LEU A 23 1.76 -9.22 -0.84
N LEU A 24 2.44 -8.09 -0.66
CA LEU A 24 3.81 -7.88 -1.12
C LEU A 24 4.79 -8.81 -0.39
N ARG A 25 4.68 -8.93 0.95
CA ARG A 25 5.47 -9.89 1.74
C ARG A 25 5.29 -11.33 1.23
N ASN A 26 4.05 -11.72 0.93
CA ASN A 26 3.75 -13.05 0.39
C ASN A 26 4.36 -13.24 -1.01
N ARG A 27 4.16 -12.28 -1.92
CA ARG A 27 4.66 -12.32 -3.30
C ARG A 27 6.19 -12.45 -3.35
N PHE A 28 6.89 -11.66 -2.54
CA PHE A 28 8.35 -11.64 -2.54
C PHE A 28 8.98 -12.66 -1.59
N SER A 29 8.16 -13.46 -0.88
CA SER A 29 8.59 -14.53 0.04
C SER A 29 9.68 -14.08 1.03
N LYS A 30 9.70 -12.79 1.35
CA LYS A 30 10.72 -12.09 2.14
C LYS A 30 10.04 -11.08 3.05
N THR A 31 10.75 -10.68 4.10
CA THR A 31 10.47 -9.45 4.84
C THR A 31 10.49 -8.29 3.85
N LEU A 32 9.45 -7.44 3.89
CA LEU A 32 9.46 -6.23 3.09
C LEU A 32 10.49 -5.28 3.70
N PRO A 33 11.33 -4.63 2.89
CA PRO A 33 12.21 -3.58 3.39
C PRO A 33 11.44 -2.47 4.11
N GLU A 34 12.01 -1.95 5.21
CA GLU A 34 11.38 -0.92 6.03
C GLU A 34 11.07 0.36 5.22
N ASP A 35 11.88 0.68 4.21
CA ASP A 35 11.65 1.84 3.35
C ASP A 35 10.36 1.70 2.53
N ILE A 36 10.04 0.49 2.07
CA ILE A 36 8.83 0.22 1.29
C ILE A 36 7.61 0.22 2.21
N GLU A 37 7.70 -0.38 3.40
CA GLU A 37 6.60 -0.32 4.38
C GLU A 37 6.29 1.14 4.76
N ALA A 38 7.32 1.94 5.03
CA ALA A 38 7.16 3.35 5.34
C ALA A 38 6.56 4.16 4.17
N LYS A 39 6.90 3.83 2.91
CA LYS A 39 6.30 4.45 1.73
C LYS A 39 4.81 4.09 1.61
N ILE A 40 4.43 2.83 1.80
CA ILE A 40 3.03 2.39 1.75
C ILE A 40 2.20 3.04 2.87
N GLU A 41 2.74 3.14 4.09
CA GLU A 41 2.04 3.79 5.20
C GLU A 41 1.74 5.28 4.93
N LYS A 42 2.68 5.96 4.25
CA LYS A 42 2.59 7.40 3.92
C LYS A 42 1.86 7.70 2.62
N ALA A 43 1.70 6.72 1.74
CA ALA A 43 0.99 6.89 0.48
C ALA A 43 -0.45 7.37 0.73
N ASP A 44 -0.94 8.21 -0.16
CA ASP A 44 -2.34 8.60 -0.19
C ASP A 44 -3.20 7.51 -0.85
N GLU A 45 -4.50 7.75 -0.91
CA GLU A 45 -5.45 6.78 -1.46
C GLU A 45 -5.14 6.46 -2.93
N ASP A 46 -4.77 7.47 -3.74
CA ASP A 46 -4.45 7.30 -5.16
C ASP A 46 -3.20 6.43 -5.37
N GLY A 47 -2.15 6.63 -4.56
CA GLY A 47 -0.96 5.78 -4.59
C GLY A 47 -1.28 4.32 -4.21
N ILE A 48 -2.13 4.12 -3.21
CA ILE A 48 -2.57 2.77 -2.79
C ILE A 48 -3.45 2.11 -3.86
N ASP A 49 -4.39 2.86 -4.46
CA ASP A 49 -5.23 2.41 -5.56
C ASP A 49 -4.38 1.95 -6.75
N THR A 50 -3.41 2.77 -7.13
CA THR A 50 -2.50 2.49 -8.25
C THR A 50 -1.69 1.23 -7.99
N LEU A 51 -1.19 1.04 -6.77
CA LEU A 51 -0.40 -0.14 -6.41
C LEU A 51 -1.24 -1.42 -6.33
N ILE A 52 -2.50 -1.32 -5.91
CA ILE A 52 -3.45 -2.46 -5.94
C ILE A 52 -3.76 -2.84 -7.39
N ASN A 53 -4.06 -1.85 -8.24
CA ASN A 53 -4.44 -2.09 -9.63
C ASN A 53 -3.28 -2.63 -10.47
N SER A 54 -2.05 -2.21 -10.18
CA SER A 54 -0.84 -2.68 -10.84
C SER A 54 -0.19 -3.89 -10.17
N PHE A 55 -0.77 -4.42 -9.07
CA PHE A 55 -0.13 -5.47 -8.26
C PHE A 55 0.29 -6.71 -9.05
N SER A 56 -0.47 -7.10 -10.08
CA SER A 56 -0.10 -8.22 -10.96
C SER A 56 1.22 -7.99 -11.69
N ASP A 57 1.50 -6.74 -12.03
CA ASP A 57 2.58 -6.30 -12.90
C ASP A 57 3.85 -5.95 -12.12
N ILE A 58 3.74 -5.80 -10.80
CA ILE A 58 4.89 -5.62 -9.88
C ILE A 58 5.71 -6.92 -9.83
N VAL A 59 6.87 -6.96 -10.48
CA VAL A 59 7.76 -8.12 -10.50
C VAL A 59 8.88 -8.00 -9.46
N THR A 60 9.21 -6.79 -9.04
CA THR A 60 10.30 -6.47 -8.12
C THR A 60 9.87 -5.47 -7.05
N LEU A 61 10.72 -5.30 -6.04
CA LEU A 61 10.53 -4.28 -5.02
C LEU A 61 10.81 -2.86 -5.53
N ASP A 62 11.57 -2.71 -6.62
CA ASP A 62 11.79 -1.40 -7.24
C ASP A 62 10.52 -0.93 -7.97
N ASP A 63 9.76 -1.83 -8.58
CA ASP A 63 8.47 -1.48 -9.20
C ASP A 63 7.48 -0.91 -8.15
N VAL A 64 7.55 -1.39 -6.90
CA VAL A 64 6.76 -0.84 -5.79
C VAL A 64 7.22 0.59 -5.45
N ARG A 65 8.53 0.86 -5.50
CA ARG A 65 9.07 2.19 -5.24
C ARG A 65 8.68 3.16 -6.33
N ASP A 66 8.75 2.74 -7.59
CA ASP A 66 8.39 3.57 -8.74
C ASP A 66 6.93 4.05 -8.68
N VAL A 67 6.00 3.16 -8.29
CA VAL A 67 4.58 3.53 -8.12
C VAL A 67 4.36 4.49 -6.95
N LEU A 68 5.20 4.42 -5.91
CA LEU A 68 5.08 5.26 -4.70
C LEU A 68 5.96 6.52 -4.75
N GLU A 69 6.63 6.80 -5.86
CA GLU A 69 7.43 8.02 -6.08
C GLU A 69 6.77 9.05 -7.01
N GLU A 70 5.58 8.75 -7.55
CA GLU A 70 4.72 9.72 -8.24
C GLU A 70 3.95 10.64 -7.27
#